data_AF-A0A1F4DE73-F1
#
_entry.id   AF-A0A1F4DE73-F1
#
_cell.length_a   1.000
_cell.length_b   1.000
_cell.length_c   1.000
_cell.angle_alpha   90.00
_cell.angle_beta   90.00
_cell.angle_gamma   90.00
#
_symmetry.space_group_name_H-M   'P 1'
#
loop_
_entity.id
_entity.type
_entity.pdbx_description
1 polymer ?
#
loop_
_entity_poly.entity_id
_entity_poly.type
_entity_poly.pdbx_seq_one_letter_code
_entity_poly.pdbx_strand_id
1 'polypeptide(L)'
;MKRSITVVWCALAFFTVGTAYAKLPPPSEEEKAKAAAAKAKAAEAAKKEAKALAKAQDRVVAHYKQSRMPAASVRAVEKLACLTGNEDRHARIGVELINGKVNYFAFYSKWKPRTCSIEVQRGGAYNRWEDHGATSKVTLVDGKGIFLIDGKSGNYRFVFRAIDRERYCGMDGKINGSLTIMRGNSKCVVEGIMDGHAG
;
A
#
# COMPACT_ATOMS: atom_id res chain seq x y z
N MET A 1 24.19 16.15 23.73
CA MET A 1 25.66 16.03 23.82
C MET A 1 26.24 16.29 22.44
N LYS A 2 26.81 17.48 22.23
CA LYS A 2 27.47 17.89 20.98
C LYS A 2 28.95 17.55 21.10
N ARG A 3 29.51 16.81 20.15
CA ARG A 3 30.95 16.59 20.04
C ARG A 3 31.45 17.08 18.68
N SER A 4 32.13 18.20 18.76
CA SER A 4 32.93 18.87 17.75
C SER A 4 34.04 17.96 17.23
N ILE A 5 34.27 17.95 15.92
CA ILE A 5 35.54 17.50 15.32
C ILE A 5 36.02 18.63 14.41
N THR A 6 37.11 19.23 14.84
CA THR A 6 37.86 20.30 14.20
C THR A 6 39.15 19.70 13.61
N VAL A 7 39.62 20.25 12.49
CA VAL A 7 41.00 20.12 11.92
C VAL A 7 41.27 18.75 11.26
N VAL A 8 41.60 18.64 9.97
CA VAL A 8 42.88 19.04 9.37
C VAL A 8 42.68 19.57 7.95
N TRP A 9 42.86 20.88 7.81
CA TRP A 9 43.11 21.58 6.55
C TRP A 9 44.64 21.57 6.38
N CYS A 10 45.18 20.59 5.65
CA CYS A 10 46.60 20.58 5.30
C CYS A 10 46.78 21.23 3.93
N ALA A 11 47.35 22.43 3.99
CA ALA A 11 48.00 23.15 2.92
C ALA A 11 48.67 22.24 1.88
N LEU A 12 48.38 22.49 0.60
CA LEU A 12 49.35 22.26 -0.45
C LEU A 12 49.40 23.50 -1.36
N ALA A 13 50.44 24.28 -1.10
CA ALA A 13 51.14 25.19 -2.00
C ALA A 13 50.29 26.11 -2.89
N PHE A 14 50.21 27.36 -2.43
CA PHE A 14 50.22 28.54 -3.30
C PHE A 14 51.31 28.38 -4.39
N PHE A 15 50.91 27.95 -5.58
CA PHE A 15 51.61 28.37 -6.79
C PHE A 15 51.12 29.79 -7.09
N THR A 16 51.86 30.77 -6.56
CA THR A 16 51.86 32.13 -7.09
C THR A 16 52.43 32.06 -8.51
N VAL A 17 51.59 31.70 -9.49
CA VAL A 17 51.89 31.98 -10.89
C VAL A 17 51.70 33.47 -11.06
N GLY A 18 52.82 34.19 -11.17
CA GLY A 18 52.84 35.61 -11.47
C GLY A 18 51.93 35.89 -12.67
N THR A 19 51.18 36.97 -12.57
CA THR A 19 50.36 37.52 -13.66
C THR A 19 51.28 38.05 -14.76
N ALA A 20 51.89 37.15 -15.52
CA ALA A 20 52.38 37.48 -16.85
C ALA A 20 51.15 37.48 -17.77
N TYR A 21 50.47 38.63 -17.85
CA TYR A 21 49.62 38.96 -19.00
C TYR A 21 50.52 39.16 -20.23
N ALA A 22 51.19 38.09 -20.67
CA ALA A 22 51.63 37.99 -22.05
C ALA A 22 50.37 37.77 -22.87
N LYS A 23 50.12 38.66 -23.83
CA LYS A 23 49.01 38.59 -24.77
C LYS A 23 49.18 37.33 -25.62
N LEU A 24 48.70 36.20 -25.09
CA LEU A 24 48.73 34.92 -25.79
C LEU A 24 47.89 35.07 -27.06
N PRO A 25 48.42 34.65 -28.23
CA PRO A 25 47.64 34.66 -29.46
C PRO A 25 46.33 33.88 -29.22
N PRO A 26 45.21 34.34 -29.79
CA PRO A 26 43.95 33.62 -29.68
C PRO A 26 44.17 32.15 -30.09
N PRO A 27 43.67 31.17 -29.32
CA PRO A 27 43.92 29.76 -29.58
C PRO A 27 43.57 29.47 -31.03
N SER A 28 44.50 28.84 -31.74
CA SER A 28 44.32 28.55 -33.16
C SER A 28 43.11 27.63 -33.33
N GLU A 29 42.46 27.67 -34.50
CA GLU A 29 41.30 26.82 -34.79
C GLU A 29 41.60 25.32 -34.54
N GLU A 30 42.87 24.91 -34.68
CA GLU A 30 43.33 23.55 -34.34
C GLU A 30 43.31 23.22 -32.85
N GLU A 31 43.64 24.16 -31.95
CA GLU A 31 43.60 23.94 -30.51
C GLU A 31 42.16 23.87 -29.99
N LYS A 32 41.27 24.69 -30.56
CA LYS A 32 39.82 24.60 -30.30
C LYS A 32 39.24 23.28 -30.77
N ALA A 33 39.66 22.79 -31.94
CA ALA A 33 39.24 21.49 -32.47
C ALA A 33 39.74 20.32 -31.59
N LYS A 34 40.99 20.37 -31.11
CA LYS A 34 41.53 19.37 -30.17
C LYS A 34 40.81 19.38 -28.82
N ALA A 35 40.49 20.57 -28.28
CA ALA A 35 39.72 20.70 -27.05
C ALA A 35 38.27 20.21 -27.19
N ALA A 36 37.62 20.49 -28.33
CA ALA A 36 36.29 19.97 -28.64
C ALA A 36 36.28 18.44 -28.78
N ALA A 37 37.27 17.87 -29.46
CA ALA A 37 37.43 16.42 -29.59
C ALA A 37 37.70 15.73 -28.24
N ALA A 38 38.52 16.35 -27.37
CA ALA A 38 38.77 15.83 -26.03
C ALA A 38 37.50 15.86 -25.15
N LYS A 39 36.72 16.95 -25.22
CA LYS A 39 35.42 17.06 -24.53
C LYS A 39 34.41 16.04 -25.04
N ALA A 40 34.34 15.80 -26.35
CA ALA A 40 33.45 14.81 -26.94
C ALA A 40 33.79 13.38 -26.46
N LYS A 41 35.08 13.03 -26.44
CA LYS A 41 35.56 11.73 -25.92
C LYS A 41 35.28 11.58 -24.42
N ALA A 42 35.52 12.63 -23.64
CA ALA A 42 35.20 12.62 -22.20
C ALA A 42 33.70 12.47 -21.94
N ALA A 43 32.85 13.13 -22.73
CA ALA A 43 31.40 12.99 -22.61
C ALA A 43 30.91 11.59 -22.99
N GLU A 44 31.50 10.96 -24.00
CA GLU A 44 31.18 9.58 -24.37
C GLU A 44 31.63 8.57 -23.30
N ALA A 45 32.83 8.75 -22.74
CA ALA A 45 33.33 7.93 -21.63
C ALA A 45 32.43 8.07 -20.39
N ALA A 46 32.06 9.30 -20.01
CA ALA A 46 31.16 9.56 -18.90
C ALA A 46 29.78 8.90 -19.10
N LYS A 47 29.24 8.90 -20.33
CA LYS A 47 27.98 8.20 -20.64
C LYS A 47 28.11 6.67 -20.48
N LYS A 48 29.23 6.09 -20.90
CA LYS A 48 29.50 4.65 -20.75
C LYS A 48 29.63 4.26 -19.28
N GLU A 49 30.35 5.05 -18.50
CA GLU A 49 30.51 4.85 -17.06
C GLU A 49 29.18 5.00 -16.31
N ALA A 50 28.39 6.02 -16.63
CA ALA A 50 27.06 6.20 -16.05
C ALA A 50 26.14 5.00 -16.34
N LYS A 51 26.17 4.47 -17.56
CA LYS A 51 25.39 3.26 -17.92
C LYS A 51 25.89 2.02 -17.18
N ALA A 52 27.20 1.86 -17.03
CA ALA A 52 27.79 0.76 -16.27
C ALA A 52 27.42 0.83 -14.78
N LEU A 53 27.45 2.03 -14.20
CA LEU A 53 27.05 2.29 -12.82
C LEU A 53 25.56 2.00 -12.61
N ALA A 54 24.68 2.48 -13.49
CA ALA A 54 23.25 2.19 -13.42
C ALA A 54 22.99 0.67 -13.45
N LYS A 55 23.65 -0.06 -14.37
CA LYS A 55 23.54 -1.52 -14.44
C LYS A 55 24.10 -2.24 -13.20
N ALA A 56 25.09 -1.68 -12.53
CA ALA A 56 25.61 -2.22 -11.28
C ALA A 56 24.63 -1.97 -10.12
N GLN A 57 24.05 -0.77 -10.05
CA GLN A 57 23.03 -0.42 -9.06
C GLN A 57 21.78 -1.29 -9.20
N ASP A 58 21.29 -1.52 -10.43
CA ASP A 58 20.15 -2.40 -10.70
C ASP A 58 20.41 -3.83 -10.21
N ARG A 59 21.62 -4.35 -10.40
CA ARG A 59 22.02 -5.68 -9.90
C ARG A 59 22.01 -5.75 -8.38
N VAL A 60 22.48 -4.71 -7.69
CA VAL A 60 22.45 -4.64 -6.22
C VAL A 60 21.01 -4.59 -5.71
N VAL A 61 20.15 -3.78 -6.33
CA VAL A 61 18.72 -3.71 -5.99
C VAL A 61 18.03 -5.04 -6.21
N ALA A 62 18.30 -5.73 -7.33
CA ALA A 62 17.74 -7.04 -7.61
C ALA A 62 18.19 -8.08 -6.57
N HIS A 63 19.49 -8.12 -6.25
CA HIS A 63 20.03 -9.03 -5.23
C HIS A 63 19.47 -8.72 -3.85
N TYR A 64 19.30 -7.45 -3.47
CA TYR A 64 18.67 -7.06 -2.22
C TYR A 64 17.21 -7.53 -2.14
N LYS A 65 16.43 -7.33 -3.21
CA LYS A 65 15.05 -7.85 -3.32
C LYS A 65 14.99 -9.38 -3.26
N GLN A 66 16.00 -10.10 -3.74
CA GLN A 66 16.02 -11.56 -3.64
C GLN A 66 16.46 -12.06 -2.26
N SER A 67 17.42 -11.38 -1.62
CA SER A 67 18.08 -11.87 -0.38
C SER A 67 17.49 -11.33 0.92
N ARG A 68 16.83 -10.16 0.90
CA ARG A 68 16.34 -9.47 2.12
C ARG A 68 14.83 -9.28 2.14
N MET A 69 14.16 -9.48 1.02
CA MET A 69 12.71 -9.49 0.92
C MET A 69 12.26 -10.95 0.84
N PRO A 70 11.85 -11.58 1.96
CA PRO A 70 11.19 -12.88 1.87
C PRO A 70 9.98 -12.73 0.95
N ALA A 71 9.55 -13.79 0.24
CA ALA A 71 8.34 -13.76 -0.60
C ALA A 71 7.11 -13.20 0.15
N ALA A 72 7.11 -13.22 1.49
CA ALA A 72 6.17 -12.57 2.38
C ALA A 72 6.14 -11.01 2.35
N SER A 73 7.08 -10.35 1.67
CA SER A 73 7.19 -8.88 1.62
C SER A 73 6.51 -8.25 0.40
N VAL A 74 6.12 -9.05 -0.60
CA VAL A 74 5.08 -8.64 -1.54
C VAL A 74 3.77 -8.90 -0.82
N ARG A 75 3.12 -7.83 -0.33
CA ARG A 75 1.76 -7.94 0.22
C ARG A 75 0.88 -8.55 -0.87
N ALA A 76 0.51 -9.82 -0.71
CA ALA A 76 -0.44 -10.47 -1.59
C ALA A 76 -1.81 -9.85 -1.29
N VAL A 77 -2.19 -8.88 -2.11
CA VAL A 77 -3.50 -8.22 -2.04
C VAL A 77 -4.46 -9.02 -2.91
N GLU A 78 -5.49 -9.57 -2.28
CA GLU A 78 -6.59 -10.27 -2.97
C GLU A 78 -7.89 -9.54 -2.66
N LYS A 79 -8.71 -9.32 -3.69
CA LYS A 79 -10.04 -8.70 -3.53
C LYS A 79 -11.11 -9.73 -3.81
N LEU A 80 -11.99 -9.94 -2.84
CA LEU A 80 -13.17 -10.77 -2.98
C LEU A 80 -14.40 -9.87 -3.04
N ALA A 81 -15.35 -10.22 -3.90
CA ALA A 81 -16.62 -9.53 -3.97
C ALA A 81 -17.74 -10.51 -4.26
N CYS A 82 -18.91 -10.26 -3.68
CA CYS A 82 -20.09 -11.05 -3.97
C CYS A 82 -21.37 -10.21 -3.92
N LEU A 83 -22.40 -10.69 -4.63
CA LEU A 83 -23.74 -10.12 -4.68
C LEU A 83 -24.75 -11.25 -4.49
N THR A 84 -25.80 -11.00 -3.72
CA THR A 84 -26.97 -11.87 -3.64
C THR A 84 -28.26 -11.05 -3.62
N GLY A 85 -29.35 -11.58 -4.18
CA GLY A 85 -30.64 -10.90 -4.28
C GLY A 85 -30.91 -10.22 -5.63
N ASN A 86 -31.86 -9.28 -5.63
CA ASN A 86 -32.35 -8.54 -6.81
C ASN A 86 -32.25 -7.02 -6.61
N GLU A 87 -32.75 -6.21 -7.55
CA GLU A 87 -32.61 -4.75 -7.53
C GLU A 87 -33.16 -4.07 -6.26
N ASP A 88 -34.24 -4.64 -5.72
CA ASP A 88 -34.98 -4.07 -4.60
C ASP A 88 -34.58 -4.69 -3.26
N ARG A 89 -34.05 -5.91 -3.28
CA ARG A 89 -33.59 -6.65 -2.11
C ARG A 89 -32.29 -7.36 -2.42
N HIS A 90 -31.15 -6.78 -2.03
CA HIS A 90 -29.85 -7.40 -2.20
C HIS A 90 -28.84 -7.09 -1.09
N ALA A 91 -27.80 -7.91 -1.03
CA ALA A 91 -26.58 -7.65 -0.28
C ALA A 91 -25.36 -7.73 -1.21
N ARG A 92 -24.45 -6.77 -1.04
CA ARG A 92 -23.17 -6.63 -1.75
C ARG A 92 -22.06 -6.57 -0.72
N ILE A 93 -20.99 -7.31 -1.00
CA ILE A 93 -19.84 -7.35 -0.10
C ILE A 93 -18.57 -7.21 -0.91
N GLY A 94 -17.65 -6.43 -0.35
CA GLY A 94 -16.26 -6.32 -0.81
C GLY A 94 -15.32 -6.62 0.35
N VAL A 95 -14.31 -7.45 0.11
CA VAL A 95 -13.29 -7.81 1.10
C VAL A 95 -11.93 -7.68 0.46
N GLU A 96 -11.03 -6.97 1.13
CA GLU A 96 -9.62 -6.97 0.78
C GLU A 96 -8.86 -7.84 1.77
N LEU A 97 -8.11 -8.79 1.23
CA LEU A 97 -7.21 -9.65 1.96
C LEU A 97 -5.78 -9.18 1.74
N ILE A 98 -5.00 -9.06 2.81
CA ILE A 98 -3.55 -8.89 2.75
C ILE A 98 -2.93 -10.13 3.35
N ASN A 99 -2.16 -10.88 2.54
CA ASN A 99 -1.53 -12.13 2.95
C ASN A 99 -2.54 -13.13 3.53
N GLY A 100 -3.73 -13.22 2.91
CA GLY A 100 -4.81 -14.13 3.32
C GLY A 100 -5.63 -13.68 4.53
N LYS A 101 -5.25 -12.59 5.21
CA LYS A 101 -6.02 -12.00 6.32
C LYS A 101 -6.88 -10.85 5.85
N VAL A 102 -8.11 -10.74 6.38
CA VAL A 102 -8.99 -9.60 6.07
C VAL A 102 -8.37 -8.30 6.56
N ASN A 103 -8.16 -7.36 5.65
CA ASN A 103 -7.65 -6.02 5.90
C ASN A 103 -8.77 -4.96 5.83
N TYR A 104 -9.69 -5.14 4.88
CA TYR A 104 -10.84 -4.26 4.66
C TYR A 104 -12.09 -5.10 4.41
N PHE A 105 -13.22 -4.65 4.94
CA PHE A 105 -14.54 -5.24 4.72
C PHE A 105 -15.55 -4.12 4.50
N ALA A 106 -16.34 -4.26 3.44
CA ALA A 106 -17.46 -3.40 3.12
C ALA A 106 -18.70 -4.25 2.87
N PHE A 107 -19.77 -3.94 3.58
CA PHE A 107 -21.09 -4.53 3.42
C PHE A 107 -22.07 -3.44 3.01
N TYR A 108 -22.86 -3.71 1.99
CA TYR A 108 -23.98 -2.88 1.58
C TYR A 108 -25.20 -3.77 1.39
N SER A 109 -26.31 -3.39 2.01
CA SER A 109 -27.60 -4.01 1.73
C SER A 109 -28.64 -2.99 1.35
N LYS A 110 -29.58 -3.44 0.51
CA LYS A 110 -30.74 -2.68 0.10
C LYS A 110 -31.97 -3.55 0.28
N TRP A 111 -32.98 -2.99 0.90
CA TRP A 111 -34.35 -3.48 0.90
C TRP A 111 -35.22 -2.23 0.78
N LYS A 112 -35.66 -1.87 -0.42
CA LYS A 112 -36.31 -0.58 -0.67
C LYS A 112 -37.43 -0.31 0.36
N PRO A 113 -37.49 0.90 0.94
CA PRO A 113 -36.63 2.07 0.67
C PRO A 113 -35.32 2.10 1.49
N ARG A 114 -35.08 1.11 2.35
CA ARG A 114 -33.98 1.10 3.32
C ARG A 114 -32.67 0.60 2.71
N THR A 115 -31.58 1.17 3.19
CA THR A 115 -30.22 0.74 2.88
C THR A 115 -29.41 0.64 4.17
N CYS A 116 -28.44 -0.26 4.19
CA CYS A 116 -27.44 -0.33 5.24
C CYS A 116 -26.07 -0.35 4.60
N SER A 117 -25.12 0.38 5.17
CA SER A 117 -23.71 0.30 4.80
C SER A 117 -22.84 0.17 6.04
N ILE A 118 -21.94 -0.80 6.01
CA ILE A 118 -20.95 -0.99 7.07
C ILE A 118 -19.59 -1.16 6.43
N GLU A 119 -18.64 -0.37 6.89
CA GLU A 119 -17.25 -0.49 6.48
C GLU A 119 -16.34 -0.59 7.70
N VAL A 120 -15.38 -1.51 7.63
CA VAL A 120 -14.33 -1.62 8.63
C VAL A 120 -13.00 -1.86 7.94
N GLN A 121 -11.98 -1.16 8.43
CA GLN A 121 -10.61 -1.25 7.93
C GLN A 121 -9.67 -1.41 9.11
N ARG A 122 -8.68 -2.29 8.98
CA ARG A 122 -7.60 -2.38 9.97
C ARG A 122 -6.86 -1.05 10.09
N GLY A 123 -6.66 -0.61 11.33
CA GLY A 123 -6.06 0.69 11.64
C GLY A 123 -6.99 1.89 11.43
N GLY A 124 -8.28 1.65 11.14
CA GLY A 124 -9.28 2.71 11.08
C GLY A 124 -9.61 3.27 12.47
N ALA A 125 -9.99 4.55 12.52
CA ALA A 125 -10.34 5.22 13.78
C ALA A 125 -11.60 4.63 14.45
N TYR A 126 -12.45 3.96 13.66
CA TYR A 126 -13.80 3.60 14.08
C TYR A 126 -14.01 2.10 14.38
N ASN A 127 -12.93 1.35 14.56
CA ASN A 127 -13.00 -0.07 14.86
C ASN A 127 -11.73 -0.54 15.56
N ARG A 128 -11.83 -1.66 16.28
CA ARG A 128 -10.70 -2.31 16.95
C ARG A 128 -10.64 -3.76 16.51
N TRP A 129 -9.47 -4.21 16.10
CA TRP A 129 -9.24 -5.58 15.63
C TRP A 129 -8.44 -6.37 16.68
N GLU A 130 -8.92 -7.56 16.99
CA GLU A 130 -8.28 -8.55 17.85
C GLU A 130 -8.16 -9.86 17.06
N ASP A 131 -6.95 -10.33 16.81
CA ASP A 131 -6.71 -11.57 16.05
C ASP A 131 -6.50 -12.75 17.00
N HIS A 132 -7.22 -13.85 16.74
CA HIS A 132 -7.19 -15.10 17.49
C HIS A 132 -7.00 -16.27 16.52
N GLY A 133 -5.78 -16.46 16.04
CA GLY A 133 -5.46 -17.50 15.06
C GLY A 133 -6.12 -17.25 13.71
N ALA A 134 -7.06 -18.13 13.32
CA ALA A 134 -7.83 -18.02 12.08
C ALA A 134 -9.05 -17.10 12.17
N THR A 135 -9.39 -16.65 13.39
CA THR A 135 -10.55 -15.78 13.63
C THR A 135 -10.09 -14.37 14.01
N SER A 136 -10.76 -13.36 13.48
CA SER A 136 -10.60 -11.97 13.91
C SER A 136 -11.89 -11.47 14.53
N LYS A 137 -11.78 -10.82 15.69
CA LYS A 137 -12.87 -10.07 16.32
C LYS A 137 -12.68 -8.59 15.99
N VAL A 138 -13.71 -7.97 15.45
CA VAL A 138 -13.73 -6.53 15.15
C VAL A 138 -14.81 -5.88 15.98
N THR A 139 -14.39 -5.07 16.95
CA THR A 139 -15.30 -4.29 17.79
C THR A 139 -15.53 -2.93 17.15
N LEU A 140 -16.79 -2.55 16.94
CA LEU A 140 -17.15 -1.25 16.39
C LEU A 140 -17.09 -0.16 17.46
N VAL A 141 -16.98 1.09 17.02
CA VAL A 141 -16.98 2.27 17.91
C VAL A 141 -18.11 2.25 18.92
N ASP A 142 -17.83 2.78 20.10
CA ASP A 142 -18.79 2.94 21.20
C ASP A 142 -19.53 1.65 21.57
N GLY A 143 -18.90 0.49 21.32
CA GLY A 143 -19.51 -0.81 21.59
C GLY A 143 -20.73 -1.11 20.71
N LYS A 144 -20.88 -0.44 19.56
CA LYS A 144 -22.03 -0.56 18.64
C LYS A 144 -22.08 -1.87 17.84
N GLY A 145 -21.49 -2.94 18.39
CA GLY A 145 -21.54 -4.29 17.87
C GLY A 145 -20.17 -4.92 17.64
N ILE A 146 -20.19 -6.21 17.36
CA ILE A 146 -19.00 -7.02 17.12
C ILE A 146 -19.18 -7.79 15.81
N PHE A 147 -18.14 -7.76 14.98
CA PHE A 147 -17.95 -8.69 13.90
C PHE A 147 -17.01 -9.81 14.32
N LEU A 148 -17.37 -11.05 14.00
CA LEU A 148 -16.43 -12.16 14.03
C LEU A 148 -16.15 -12.61 12.61
N ILE A 149 -14.89 -12.71 12.26
CA ILE A 149 -14.42 -13.06 10.92
C ILE A 149 -13.68 -14.38 11.04
N ASP A 150 -14.20 -15.45 10.44
CA ASP A 150 -13.56 -16.76 10.36
C ASP A 150 -13.06 -16.99 8.93
N GLY A 151 -11.74 -16.99 8.75
CA GLY A 151 -11.09 -17.23 7.46
C GLY A 151 -10.56 -18.66 7.38
N LYS A 152 -11.38 -19.60 6.89
CA LYS A 152 -11.00 -21.01 6.75
C LYS A 152 -10.89 -21.39 5.28
N SER A 153 -9.70 -21.79 4.85
CA SER A 153 -9.40 -22.52 3.62
C SER A 153 -10.30 -22.21 2.41
N GLY A 154 -10.32 -20.93 2.00
CA GLY A 154 -11.06 -20.47 0.81
C GLY A 154 -12.46 -19.89 1.10
N ASN A 155 -12.94 -19.98 2.33
CA ASN A 155 -14.21 -19.40 2.77
C ASN A 155 -13.97 -18.37 3.88
N TYR A 156 -14.64 -17.22 3.76
CA TYR A 156 -14.63 -16.16 4.76
C TYR A 156 -16.04 -15.97 5.30
N ARG A 157 -16.24 -16.31 6.57
CA ARG A 157 -17.51 -16.15 7.26
C ARG A 157 -17.46 -14.96 8.20
N PHE A 158 -18.37 -14.02 8.00
CA PHE A 158 -18.55 -12.81 8.78
C PHE A 158 -19.82 -12.97 9.62
N VAL A 159 -19.69 -12.89 10.94
CA VAL A 159 -20.82 -13.01 11.87
C VAL A 159 -21.05 -11.66 12.51
N PHE A 160 -22.26 -11.14 12.33
CA PHE A 160 -22.72 -9.86 12.83
C PHE A 160 -23.38 -10.12 14.18
N ARG A 161 -22.89 -9.48 15.25
CA ARG A 161 -23.44 -9.64 16.60
C ARG A 161 -23.79 -8.28 17.18
N ALA A 162 -25.09 -8.08 17.41
CA ALA A 162 -25.66 -6.89 18.02
C ALA A 162 -25.17 -5.58 17.38
N ILE A 163 -25.02 -5.56 16.05
CA ILE A 163 -24.56 -4.37 15.34
C ILE A 163 -25.68 -3.35 15.29
N ASP A 164 -25.37 -2.12 15.69
CA ASP A 164 -26.37 -1.06 15.83
C ASP A 164 -26.92 -0.62 14.48
N ARG A 165 -28.21 -0.84 14.23
CA ARG A 165 -28.82 -0.46 12.95
C ARG A 165 -28.93 1.04 12.80
N GLU A 166 -29.08 1.77 13.89
CA GLU A 166 -29.27 3.22 13.81
C GLU A 166 -28.05 3.87 13.15
N ARG A 167 -26.85 3.47 13.58
CA ARG A 167 -25.58 3.99 13.06
C ARG A 167 -25.34 3.66 11.58
N TYR A 168 -25.71 2.45 11.15
CA TYR A 168 -25.30 1.91 9.84
C TYR A 168 -26.43 1.84 8.80
N CYS A 169 -27.67 1.91 9.26
CA CYS A 169 -28.89 1.77 8.46
C CYS A 169 -29.90 2.91 8.69
N GLY A 170 -29.69 3.79 9.68
CA GLY A 170 -30.65 4.85 10.02
C GLY A 170 -32.01 4.32 10.50
N MET A 171 -32.02 3.17 11.19
CA MET A 171 -33.22 2.55 11.72
C MET A 171 -32.95 1.86 13.05
N ASP A 172 -33.97 1.72 13.88
CA ASP A 172 -33.81 1.08 15.19
C ASP A 172 -33.50 -0.42 15.10
N GLY A 173 -32.95 -0.94 16.18
CA GLY A 173 -32.69 -2.37 16.37
C GLY A 173 -31.24 -2.77 16.10
N LYS A 174 -31.03 -4.09 16.05
CA LYS A 174 -29.70 -4.69 15.92
C LYS A 174 -29.63 -5.65 14.73
N ILE A 175 -28.49 -5.69 14.05
CA ILE A 175 -28.20 -6.69 13.02
C ILE A 175 -27.57 -7.88 13.72
N ASN A 176 -28.15 -9.05 13.48
CA ASN A 176 -27.59 -10.34 13.84
C ASN A 176 -27.66 -11.25 12.62
N GLY A 177 -26.64 -12.09 12.44
CA GLY A 177 -26.64 -13.05 11.34
C GLY A 177 -25.24 -13.35 10.85
N SER A 178 -25.17 -14.01 9.70
CA SER A 178 -23.90 -14.34 9.09
C SER A 178 -23.89 -14.19 7.58
N LEU A 179 -22.69 -13.97 7.08
CA LEU A 179 -22.40 -13.81 5.68
C LEU A 179 -21.19 -14.65 5.33
N THR A 180 -21.28 -15.45 4.27
CA THR A 180 -20.16 -16.26 3.82
C THR A 180 -19.81 -15.94 2.39
N ILE A 181 -18.54 -15.62 2.17
CA ILE A 181 -17.93 -15.45 0.85
C ILE A 181 -17.06 -16.67 0.57
N MET A 182 -17.24 -17.25 -0.60
CA MET A 182 -16.41 -18.34 -1.09
C MET A 182 -15.49 -17.79 -2.17
N ARG A 183 -14.18 -18.07 -2.07
CA ARG A 183 -13.19 -17.64 -3.06
C ARG A 183 -13.58 -18.18 -4.45
N GLY A 184 -13.55 -17.30 -5.45
CA GLY A 184 -13.92 -17.65 -6.83
C GLY A 184 -15.43 -17.71 -7.09
N ASN A 185 -16.28 -17.43 -6.10
CA ASN A 185 -17.72 -17.37 -6.26
C ASN A 185 -18.23 -15.92 -6.17
N SER A 186 -19.04 -15.50 -7.14
CA SER A 186 -19.67 -14.18 -7.16
C SER A 186 -20.94 -14.08 -6.30
N LYS A 187 -21.46 -15.21 -5.80
CA LYS A 187 -22.61 -15.26 -4.89
C LYS A 187 -22.17 -15.47 -3.46
N CYS A 188 -22.82 -14.76 -2.54
CA CYS A 188 -22.68 -14.97 -1.09
C CYS A 188 -23.86 -15.73 -0.53
N VAL A 189 -23.61 -16.41 0.59
CA VAL A 189 -24.66 -16.93 1.46
C VAL A 189 -24.90 -15.91 2.56
N VAL A 190 -26.14 -15.48 2.74
CA VAL A 190 -26.55 -14.48 3.74
C VAL A 190 -27.67 -15.07 4.58
N GLU A 191 -27.53 -14.99 5.90
CA GLU A 191 -28.45 -15.55 6.89
C GLU A 191 -28.70 -14.52 7.98
N GLY A 192 -29.95 -14.17 8.31
CA GLY A 192 -30.28 -13.30 9.44
C GLY A 192 -30.03 -11.80 9.22
N ILE A 193 -28.96 -11.43 8.49
CA ILE A 193 -28.49 -10.03 8.36
C ILE A 193 -29.56 -9.12 7.75
N MET A 194 -30.40 -9.67 6.87
CA MET A 194 -31.44 -8.93 6.18
C MET A 194 -32.78 -8.91 6.94
N ASP A 195 -32.94 -9.72 7.99
CA ASP A 195 -34.24 -10.17 8.53
C ASP A 195 -34.98 -9.17 9.42
N GLY A 196 -34.55 -7.91 9.47
CA GLY A 196 -35.34 -6.85 10.11
C GLY A 196 -35.46 -5.58 9.27
N HIS A 197 -35.26 -5.67 7.95
CA HIS A 197 -35.67 -4.60 7.05
C HIS A 197 -37.20 -4.60 6.80
N ALA A 198 -37.87 -5.70 7.14
CA ALA A 198 -39.32 -5.79 7.20
C ALA A 198 -39.82 -5.09 8.48
N GLY A 199 -39.78 -3.76 8.46
CA GLY A 199 -40.56 -2.91 9.36
C GLY A 199 -41.88 -2.56 8.69
#